data_AF-A0A8J4FZK3-F1
#
_entry.id   AF-A0A8J4FZK3-F1
#
_cell.length_a   1.000
_cell.length_b   1.000
_cell.length_c   1.000
_cell.angle_alpha   90.00
_cell.angle_beta   90.00
_cell.angle_gamma   90.00
#
_symmetry.space_group_name_H-M   'P 1'
#
loop_
_entity.id
_entity.type
_entity.pdbx_description
1 polymer ?
#
loop_
_entity_poly.entity_id
_entity_poly.type
_entity_poly.pdbx_seq_one_letter_code
_entity_poly.pdbx_strand_id
1 'polypeptide(L)'
;MDRSHQLTKVRHVSRKLHSCPVAQLQSRTCLARAQGDRGLSGLMSSWAWPCPLAWNDSSARLWQEPSAHFIKAPPTSQPASAGKREISPDSSKLPNLIANERTCTNGNGTATNATTTGQSQGSRPALGLDKQPRTPPGHLQPHTLGLEKTIVTFAYGANMNFVTLARRGVKVLSRDPAFVVDPAVQLVFKHQGGYATLERVEDGGTSAHEKNEPRFRPYDGRVHGVLYRVTREDFEKLAKREGGYVVQELQVQTYDDSQYNALVFVSNPLFKLPQEVIPTEKYLARVREGARDNYLDPAYQAFLSGINTVPGAGLGSEYYNTPSKYMGYSFLVIAALITLAFFFQH
;
A
#
# COMPACT_ATOMS: atom_id res chain seq x y z
N MET A 1 -47.39 -49.86 10.32
CA MET A 1 -47.00 -48.59 10.97
C MET A 1 -45.89 -47.99 10.13
N ASP A 2 -46.27 -46.96 9.38
CA ASP A 2 -45.54 -46.32 8.28
C ASP A 2 -44.25 -45.62 8.72
N ARG A 3 -43.18 -45.78 7.91
CA ARG A 3 -41.97 -44.96 7.96
C ARG A 3 -41.98 -43.99 6.79
N SER A 4 -42.35 -42.74 7.07
CA SER A 4 -42.27 -41.64 6.11
C SER A 4 -40.83 -41.13 5.96
N HIS A 5 -40.25 -41.35 4.80
CA HIS A 5 -39.03 -40.68 4.34
C HIS A 5 -39.36 -39.24 3.90
N GLN A 6 -38.74 -38.23 4.53
CA GLN A 6 -38.75 -36.86 4.02
C GLN A 6 -37.51 -36.62 3.16
N LEU A 7 -37.74 -36.38 1.86
CA LEU A 7 -36.75 -35.93 0.88
C LEU A 7 -36.67 -34.41 0.88
N THR A 8 -35.52 -33.87 1.30
CA THR A 8 -35.24 -32.43 1.28
C THR A 8 -34.83 -32.00 -0.14
N LYS A 9 -35.69 -31.24 -0.80
CA LYS A 9 -35.50 -30.69 -2.16
C LYS A 9 -34.64 -29.43 -2.10
N VAL A 10 -33.37 -29.52 -2.48
CA VAL A 10 -32.46 -28.38 -2.62
C VAL A 10 -32.80 -27.62 -3.91
N ARG A 11 -33.22 -26.36 -3.78
CA ARG A 11 -33.47 -25.44 -4.92
C ARG A 11 -32.15 -24.75 -5.30
N HIS A 12 -31.65 -25.03 -6.50
CA HIS A 12 -30.59 -24.24 -7.13
C HIS A 12 -31.15 -22.90 -7.61
N VAL A 13 -30.64 -21.81 -7.03
CA VAL A 13 -30.90 -20.44 -7.49
C VAL A 13 -29.76 -20.03 -8.42
N SER A 14 -30.04 -20.03 -9.72
CA SER A 14 -29.11 -19.58 -10.75
C SER A 14 -29.14 -18.05 -10.83
N ARG A 15 -28.13 -17.37 -10.26
CA ARG A 15 -27.96 -15.92 -10.39
C ARG A 15 -27.33 -15.59 -11.75
N LYS A 16 -28.09 -14.94 -12.64
CA LYS A 16 -27.56 -14.30 -13.86
C LYS A 16 -26.81 -13.03 -13.47
N LEU A 17 -25.49 -13.01 -13.65
CA LEU A 17 -24.68 -11.79 -13.59
C LEU A 17 -24.96 -10.95 -14.85
N HIS A 18 -25.37 -9.70 -14.66
CA HIS A 18 -25.49 -8.71 -15.73
C HIS A 18 -24.14 -7.99 -15.85
N SER A 19 -23.54 -8.05 -17.03
CA SER A 19 -22.34 -7.31 -17.41
C SER A 19 -22.69 -5.84 -17.71
N CYS A 20 -22.13 -4.91 -16.95
CA CYS A 20 -22.16 -3.48 -17.28
C CYS A 20 -21.14 -3.17 -18.38
N PRO A 21 -21.41 -2.22 -19.29
CA PRO A 21 -20.44 -1.79 -20.30
C PRO A 21 -19.34 -0.94 -19.65
N VAL A 22 -18.09 -1.30 -19.95
CA VAL A 22 -16.87 -0.59 -19.55
C VAL A 22 -16.79 0.72 -20.31
N ALA A 23 -16.76 1.84 -19.59
CA ALA A 23 -16.46 3.14 -20.16
C ALA A 23 -14.98 3.19 -20.58
N GLN A 24 -14.75 3.47 -21.86
CA GLN A 24 -13.45 3.52 -22.50
C GLN A 24 -12.70 4.80 -22.03
N LEU A 25 -11.80 4.64 -21.05
CA LEU A 25 -10.98 5.72 -20.53
C LEU A 25 -9.83 6.00 -21.51
N GLN A 26 -9.77 7.22 -22.05
CA GLN A 26 -8.74 7.66 -22.98
C GLN A 26 -7.39 7.80 -22.27
N SER A 27 -6.42 6.98 -22.70
CA SER A 27 -5.02 7.04 -22.27
C SER A 27 -4.37 8.35 -22.73
N ARG A 28 -4.05 9.25 -21.81
CA ARG A 28 -3.20 10.41 -22.08
C ARG A 28 -1.74 10.04 -21.88
N THR A 29 -0.99 10.06 -22.98
CA THR A 29 0.45 9.87 -23.03
C THR A 29 1.16 10.99 -22.25
N CYS A 30 1.77 10.68 -21.12
CA CYS A 30 2.60 11.62 -20.37
C CYS A 30 4.00 11.71 -20.99
N LEU A 31 4.31 12.86 -21.58
CA LEU A 31 5.65 13.25 -22.04
C LEU A 31 6.58 13.42 -20.83
N ALA A 32 7.60 12.58 -20.73
CA ALA A 32 8.68 12.69 -19.75
C ALA A 32 9.55 13.91 -20.06
N ARG A 33 9.65 14.84 -19.09
CA ARG A 33 10.53 16.01 -19.15
C ARG A 33 11.89 15.64 -18.55
N ALA A 34 12.93 15.63 -19.37
CA ALA A 34 14.31 15.46 -18.94
C ALA A 34 14.76 16.67 -18.09
N GLN A 35 15.27 16.44 -16.88
CA GLN A 35 15.98 17.44 -16.09
C GLN A 35 17.47 17.09 -16.06
N GLY A 36 18.28 18.09 -16.41
CA GLY A 36 19.73 17.99 -16.57
C GLY A 36 20.47 17.86 -15.23
N ASP A 37 21.50 17.02 -15.30
CA ASP A 37 22.47 16.73 -14.25
C ASP A 37 23.41 17.92 -14.03
N ARG A 38 23.65 18.30 -12.77
CA ARG A 38 24.85 19.04 -12.36
C ARG A 38 25.49 18.29 -11.22
N GLY A 39 26.67 17.73 -11.52
CA GLY A 39 27.48 16.98 -10.59
C GLY A 39 28.13 17.85 -9.52
N LEU A 40 28.53 17.19 -8.44
CA LEU A 40 29.60 17.63 -7.54
C LEU A 40 30.18 16.37 -6.86
N SER A 41 31.45 16.13 -7.14
CA SER A 41 32.30 15.11 -6.54
C SER A 41 32.77 15.52 -5.15
N GLY A 42 32.70 14.61 -4.18
CA GLY A 42 33.31 14.76 -2.86
C GLY A 42 33.65 13.41 -2.25
N LEU A 43 34.94 13.07 -2.28
CA LEU A 43 35.57 11.96 -1.56
C LEU A 43 35.51 12.19 -0.05
N MET A 44 35.20 11.17 0.75
CA MET A 44 35.98 10.82 1.95
C MET A 44 35.56 9.44 2.51
N SER A 45 36.59 8.66 2.83
CA SER A 45 36.57 7.37 3.53
C SER A 45 36.62 7.55 5.05
N SER A 46 35.93 6.70 5.81
CA SER A 46 36.50 6.00 6.98
C SER A 46 35.43 5.13 7.65
N TRP A 47 35.91 3.98 8.14
CA TRP A 47 35.15 2.91 8.77
C TRP A 47 34.87 3.23 10.24
N ALA A 48 33.61 3.07 10.67
CA ALA A 48 33.24 2.95 12.08
C ALA A 48 31.93 2.13 12.20
N TRP A 49 31.95 1.11 13.04
CA TRP A 49 30.77 0.28 13.37
C TRP A 49 29.83 1.06 14.30
N PRO A 50 28.49 1.09 14.08
CA PRO A 50 27.58 1.68 15.04
C PRO A 50 26.86 0.65 15.93
N CYS A 51 26.93 0.93 17.23
CA CYS A 51 26.05 0.47 18.31
C CYS A 51 24.55 0.83 18.05
N PRO A 52 23.59 0.36 18.88
CA PRO A 52 22.22 0.13 18.43
C PRO A 52 21.50 1.44 18.08
N LEU A 53 20.90 1.39 16.89
CA LEU A 53 20.15 2.43 16.21
C LEU A 53 19.05 3.03 17.09
N ALA A 54 19.33 4.18 17.70
CA ALA A 54 18.29 5.18 17.90
C ALA A 54 17.91 5.71 16.51
N TRP A 55 16.63 5.61 16.17
CA TRP A 55 16.08 6.25 14.97
C TRP A 55 16.14 7.77 15.19
N ASN A 56 17.31 8.36 14.93
CA ASN A 56 17.51 9.79 15.06
C ASN A 56 16.78 10.47 13.89
N ASP A 57 15.57 10.92 14.14
CA ASP A 57 14.78 11.71 13.20
C ASP A 57 15.36 13.13 13.16
N SER A 58 16.43 13.33 12.39
CA SER A 58 17.07 14.65 12.16
C SER A 58 16.17 15.65 11.40
N SER A 59 14.85 15.40 11.30
CA SER A 59 13.89 16.25 10.58
C SER A 59 13.18 17.31 11.45
N ALA A 60 13.55 17.47 12.72
CA ALA A 60 12.96 18.48 13.63
C ALA A 60 13.57 19.90 13.53
N ARG A 61 14.49 20.16 12.60
CA ARG A 61 15.05 21.51 12.38
C ARG A 61 15.06 21.86 10.89
N LEU A 62 13.94 22.36 10.36
CA LEU A 62 13.89 23.43 9.34
C LEU A 62 12.44 23.72 8.90
N TRP A 63 11.57 24.14 9.82
CA TRP A 63 10.36 24.88 9.47
C TRP A 63 10.27 26.07 10.43
N GLN A 64 11.00 27.13 10.12
CA GLN A 64 10.67 28.45 10.63
C GLN A 64 9.54 28.98 9.75
N GLU A 65 8.34 29.06 10.30
CA GLU A 65 7.25 29.84 9.70
C GLU A 65 7.68 31.31 9.60
N PRO A 66 7.42 32.00 8.47
CA PRO A 66 7.54 33.45 8.43
C PRO A 66 6.44 34.07 9.29
N SER A 67 6.88 34.81 10.30
CA SER A 67 6.08 35.58 11.25
C SER A 67 5.00 36.40 10.53
N ALA A 68 3.73 36.06 10.77
CA ALA A 68 2.61 36.91 10.41
C ALA A 68 2.64 38.18 11.26
N HIS A 69 2.58 39.33 10.58
CA HIS A 69 2.50 40.64 11.18
C HIS A 69 1.31 40.76 12.14
N PHE A 70 1.62 41.17 13.38
CA PHE A 70 0.69 41.58 14.41
C PHE A 70 -0.15 42.78 13.91
N ILE A 71 -1.40 42.55 13.53
CA ILE A 71 -2.38 43.64 13.38
C ILE A 71 -3.08 43.82 14.72
N LYS A 72 -2.88 45.01 15.27
CA LYS A 72 -3.38 45.57 16.53
C LYS A 72 -4.92 45.61 16.52
N ALA A 73 -5.56 44.87 17.43
CA ALA A 73 -7.00 44.95 17.66
C ALA A 73 -7.37 46.28 18.38
N PRO A 74 -8.51 46.92 18.05
CA PRO A 74 -9.04 48.08 18.76
C PRO A 74 -9.88 47.67 20.00
N PRO A 75 -10.13 48.60 20.94
CA PRO A 75 -10.65 48.29 22.26
C PRO A 75 -12.15 47.95 22.28
N THR A 76 -12.47 46.98 23.12
CA THR A 76 -13.81 46.51 23.49
C THR A 76 -14.60 47.59 24.24
N SER A 77 -15.73 48.03 23.68
CA SER A 77 -16.76 48.77 24.41
C SER A 77 -17.76 47.79 25.04
N GLN A 78 -18.01 47.94 26.33
CA GLN A 78 -19.18 47.36 27.01
C GLN A 78 -20.47 48.03 26.52
N PRO A 79 -21.61 47.33 26.58
CA PRO A 79 -22.63 47.83 27.50
C PRO A 79 -23.45 46.76 28.24
N ALA A 80 -23.82 47.16 29.46
CA ALA A 80 -25.12 47.05 30.12
C ALA A 80 -25.89 45.72 30.23
N SER A 81 -26.22 45.45 31.49
CA SER A 81 -27.27 44.60 32.05
C SER A 81 -28.66 44.68 31.39
N ALA A 82 -29.36 43.54 31.33
CA ALA A 82 -30.67 43.29 31.98
C ALA A 82 -31.46 42.21 31.23
N GLY A 83 -32.11 41.30 31.99
CA GLY A 83 -33.25 40.54 31.47
C GLY A 83 -33.23 39.04 31.77
N LYS A 84 -33.61 38.67 33.00
CA LYS A 84 -34.17 37.34 33.31
C LYS A 84 -35.45 37.12 32.50
N ARG A 85 -35.58 35.97 31.83
CA ARG A 85 -36.88 35.33 31.55
C ARG A 85 -36.74 33.82 31.56
N GLU A 86 -37.33 33.20 32.57
CA GLU A 86 -37.77 31.81 32.60
C GLU A 86 -38.80 31.59 31.49
N ILE A 87 -38.65 30.54 30.69
CA ILE A 87 -39.78 29.80 30.08
C ILE A 87 -39.43 28.30 30.10
N SER A 88 -40.37 27.56 30.67
CA SER A 88 -40.43 26.09 30.84
C SER A 88 -40.40 25.30 29.51
N PRO A 89 -40.13 23.98 29.55
CA PRO A 89 -40.15 23.11 28.39
C PRO A 89 -41.56 22.57 28.14
N ASP A 90 -41.98 22.50 26.87
CA ASP A 90 -43.10 21.63 26.53
C ASP A 90 -42.96 20.92 25.18
N SER A 91 -43.29 19.64 25.31
CA SER A 91 -43.70 18.58 24.39
C SER A 91 -43.78 18.77 22.87
N SER A 92 -43.34 17.68 22.21
CA SER A 92 -44.04 16.96 21.14
C SER A 92 -44.38 17.67 19.82
N LYS A 93 -43.83 17.13 18.71
CA LYS A 93 -44.60 16.46 17.64
C LYS A 93 -43.73 16.28 16.39
N LEU A 94 -43.58 15.02 16.00
CA LEU A 94 -43.28 14.60 14.63
C LEU A 94 -44.42 15.01 13.70
N PRO A 95 -44.11 15.18 12.40
CA PRO A 95 -44.92 14.45 11.43
C PRO A 95 -44.08 13.72 10.38
N ASN A 96 -44.47 12.46 10.18
CA ASN A 96 -44.41 11.74 8.90
C ASN A 96 -44.85 12.63 7.75
N LEU A 97 -44.22 12.53 6.57
CA LEU A 97 -44.90 12.65 5.27
C LEU A 97 -44.01 12.10 4.12
N ILE A 98 -44.61 11.13 3.42
CA ILE A 98 -44.65 10.96 1.96
C ILE A 98 -43.47 10.25 1.27
N ALA A 99 -43.76 8.98 0.98
CA ALA A 99 -43.29 8.23 -0.16
C ALA A 99 -43.71 8.88 -1.48
N ASN A 100 -42.83 8.92 -2.48
CA ASN A 100 -43.22 9.05 -3.87
C ASN A 100 -42.43 8.05 -4.71
N GLU A 101 -43.14 6.99 -5.09
CA GLU A 101 -42.78 6.09 -6.18
C GLU A 101 -42.81 6.86 -7.50
N ARG A 102 -41.76 6.73 -8.31
CA ARG A 102 -41.84 7.00 -9.74
C ARG A 102 -41.28 5.81 -10.52
N THR A 103 -42.25 5.02 -10.96
CA THR A 103 -42.20 4.08 -12.07
C THR A 103 -41.82 4.83 -13.35
N CYS A 104 -40.74 4.42 -14.02
CA CYS A 104 -40.48 4.75 -15.41
C CYS A 104 -40.36 3.46 -16.22
N THR A 105 -41.10 3.46 -17.31
CA THR A 105 -41.51 2.36 -18.17
C THR A 105 -40.46 1.92 -19.17
N ASN A 106 -40.56 0.63 -19.51
CA ASN A 106 -39.84 -0.09 -20.57
C ASN A 106 -39.99 0.57 -21.95
N GLY A 107 -38.87 0.67 -22.68
CA GLY A 107 -38.83 0.87 -24.13
C GLY A 107 -38.18 -0.36 -24.79
N ASN A 108 -39.00 -1.16 -25.47
CA ASN A 108 -38.57 -2.25 -26.35
C ASN A 108 -38.04 -1.65 -27.68
N GLY A 109 -36.82 -2.02 -28.07
CA GLY A 109 -36.25 -1.75 -29.39
C GLY A 109 -35.86 -3.06 -30.07
N THR A 110 -36.47 -3.33 -31.21
CA THR A 110 -36.45 -4.58 -32.00
C THR A 110 -35.51 -4.44 -33.21
N ALA A 111 -34.75 -5.52 -33.50
CA ALA A 111 -34.12 -5.93 -34.79
C ALA A 111 -33.09 -4.96 -35.43
N THR A 112 -32.00 -5.41 -36.06
CA THR A 112 -31.93 -6.33 -37.21
C THR A 112 -30.55 -6.99 -37.38
N ASN A 113 -30.58 -8.16 -38.01
CA ASN A 113 -29.46 -9.00 -38.42
C ASN A 113 -28.68 -8.40 -39.60
N ALA A 114 -27.37 -8.67 -39.68
CA ALA A 114 -26.65 -8.74 -40.96
C ALA A 114 -25.54 -9.80 -40.90
N THR A 115 -25.81 -10.89 -41.61
CA THR A 115 -24.92 -11.99 -41.98
C THR A 115 -24.07 -11.56 -43.17
N THR A 116 -22.74 -11.74 -43.10
CA THR A 116 -21.90 -11.77 -44.31
C THR A 116 -20.88 -12.90 -44.21
N THR A 117 -21.20 -13.96 -44.94
CA THR A 117 -20.37 -15.11 -45.26
C THR A 117 -19.47 -14.76 -46.45
N GLY A 118 -18.18 -15.02 -46.37
CA GLY A 118 -17.24 -14.82 -47.46
C GLY A 118 -16.14 -15.89 -47.47
N GLN A 119 -16.44 -17.03 -48.10
CA GLN A 119 -15.46 -18.02 -48.53
C GLN A 119 -14.77 -17.52 -49.81
N SER A 120 -13.44 -17.68 -49.91
CA SER A 120 -12.83 -18.03 -51.19
C SER A 120 -11.63 -18.95 -50.97
N GLN A 121 -11.77 -20.15 -51.52
CA GLN A 121 -10.71 -21.11 -51.75
C GLN A 121 -10.09 -20.81 -53.12
N GLY A 122 -8.76 -20.78 -53.19
CA GLY A 122 -8.01 -20.75 -54.44
C GLY A 122 -6.79 -21.66 -54.30
N SER A 123 -6.71 -22.68 -55.15
CA SER A 123 -5.64 -23.67 -55.18
C SER A 123 -4.95 -23.70 -56.55
N ARG A 124 -3.68 -24.15 -56.54
CA ARG A 124 -2.78 -24.63 -57.65
C ARG A 124 -1.73 -23.62 -58.17
N PRO A 125 -0.65 -24.09 -58.82
CA PRO A 125 0.31 -25.12 -58.38
C PRO A 125 1.80 -24.72 -58.61
N ALA A 126 2.69 -25.64 -58.21
CA ALA A 126 4.16 -25.71 -58.25
C ALA A 126 4.93 -25.14 -59.45
N LEU A 127 6.16 -24.67 -59.20
CA LEU A 127 7.43 -25.07 -59.86
C LEU A 127 8.64 -24.46 -59.11
N GLY A 128 9.72 -25.24 -59.01
CA GLY A 128 10.76 -25.10 -58.00
C GLY A 128 11.89 -24.10 -58.28
N LEU A 129 12.77 -23.95 -57.29
CA LEU A 129 14.22 -23.79 -57.48
C LEU A 129 14.92 -23.95 -56.12
N ASP A 130 15.83 -24.91 -56.04
CA ASP A 130 16.77 -25.09 -54.93
C ASP A 130 17.59 -23.82 -54.67
N LYS A 131 17.42 -23.23 -53.48
CA LYS A 131 18.40 -22.32 -52.87
C LYS A 131 18.50 -22.62 -51.39
N GLN A 132 19.68 -23.10 -50.98
CA GLN A 132 20.07 -23.30 -49.58
C GLN A 132 19.71 -22.05 -48.74
N PRO A 133 19.11 -22.22 -47.55
CA PRO A 133 18.95 -21.12 -46.62
C PRO A 133 20.33 -20.75 -46.06
N ARG A 134 20.94 -19.70 -46.59
CA ARG A 134 21.95 -18.94 -45.85
C ARG A 134 21.26 -18.43 -44.59
N THR A 135 21.64 -19.00 -43.45
CA THR A 135 21.33 -18.45 -42.14
C THR A 135 21.67 -16.97 -42.14
N PRO A 136 20.72 -16.07 -41.83
CA PRO A 136 21.03 -14.67 -41.65
C PRO A 136 22.10 -14.54 -40.54
N PRO A 137 23.09 -13.65 -40.69
CA PRO A 137 24.04 -13.38 -39.62
C PRO A 137 23.24 -13.00 -38.38
N GLY A 138 23.50 -13.70 -37.28
CA GLY A 138 22.79 -13.56 -36.02
C GLY A 138 22.57 -12.09 -35.69
N HIS A 139 21.32 -11.68 -35.78
CA HIS A 139 20.85 -10.43 -35.20
C HIS A 139 21.07 -10.57 -33.70
N LEU A 140 22.24 -10.12 -33.24
CA LEU A 140 22.56 -9.96 -31.82
C LEU A 140 21.45 -9.08 -31.23
N GLN A 141 20.49 -9.71 -30.54
CA GLN A 141 19.45 -9.02 -29.81
C GLN A 141 20.15 -8.10 -28.78
N PRO A 142 20.05 -6.76 -28.87
CA PRO A 142 20.75 -5.87 -27.96
C PRO A 142 20.10 -5.75 -26.57
N HIS A 143 19.20 -6.65 -26.16
CA HIS A 143 18.25 -6.37 -25.08
C HIS A 143 18.55 -7.05 -23.74
N THR A 144 19.47 -8.02 -23.68
CA THR A 144 19.65 -8.84 -22.47
C THR A 144 20.69 -8.29 -21.49
N LEU A 145 21.60 -7.40 -21.92
CA LEU A 145 22.72 -6.94 -21.10
C LEU A 145 22.36 -5.86 -20.06
N GLY A 146 21.17 -5.24 -20.16
CA GLY A 146 20.72 -4.18 -19.23
C GLY A 146 19.73 -4.67 -18.15
N LEU A 147 19.01 -5.76 -18.41
CA LEU A 147 17.97 -6.29 -17.50
C LEU A 147 18.57 -7.03 -16.29
N GLU A 148 19.77 -7.60 -16.43
CA GLU A 148 20.51 -8.31 -15.37
C GLU A 148 20.79 -7.45 -14.11
N LYS A 149 20.68 -6.12 -14.23
CA LYS A 149 20.94 -5.17 -13.13
C LYS A 149 19.70 -4.50 -12.56
N THR A 150 18.52 -4.78 -13.10
CA THR A 150 17.27 -4.18 -12.63
C THR A 150 16.59 -5.09 -11.62
N ILE A 151 16.25 -4.53 -10.46
CA ILE A 151 15.46 -5.18 -9.43
C ILE A 151 14.04 -4.63 -9.49
N VAL A 152 13.07 -5.54 -9.41
CA VAL A 152 11.65 -5.21 -9.28
C VAL A 152 11.29 -5.29 -7.81
N THR A 153 10.83 -4.18 -7.24
CA THR A 153 10.45 -4.11 -5.82
C THR A 153 9.06 -3.54 -5.65
N PHE A 154 8.29 -4.10 -4.72
CA PHE A 154 6.93 -3.68 -4.44
C PHE A 154 6.84 -2.91 -3.11
N ALA A 155 6.31 -1.70 -3.17
CA ALA A 155 6.13 -0.82 -2.02
C ALA A 155 4.64 -0.69 -1.68
N TYR A 156 4.28 -0.95 -0.42
CA TYR A 156 2.90 -0.87 0.09
C TYR A 156 2.74 0.12 1.27
N GLY A 157 3.86 0.72 1.73
CA GLY A 157 3.91 1.65 2.86
C GLY A 157 4.47 3.02 2.46
N ALA A 158 5.23 3.67 3.35
CA ALA A 158 5.77 5.00 3.09
C ALA A 158 6.71 5.09 1.87
N ASN A 159 7.26 3.97 1.39
CA ASN A 159 8.07 3.92 0.17
C ASN A 159 7.27 4.11 -1.12
N MET A 160 5.92 4.08 -1.08
CA MET A 160 5.11 4.53 -2.22
C MET A 160 5.33 6.01 -2.53
N ASN A 161 5.79 6.79 -1.55
CA ASN A 161 6.07 8.20 -1.72
C ASN A 161 7.44 8.40 -2.40
N PHE A 162 7.42 8.96 -3.61
CA PHE A 162 8.64 9.17 -4.40
C PHE A 162 9.65 10.10 -3.72
N VAL A 163 9.19 11.14 -3.01
CA VAL A 163 10.07 12.04 -2.24
C VAL A 163 10.81 11.28 -1.15
N THR A 164 10.17 10.28 -0.54
CA THR A 164 10.80 9.40 0.46
C THR A 164 11.92 8.57 -0.16
N LEU A 165 11.73 8.01 -1.35
CA LEU A 165 12.78 7.27 -2.07
C LEU A 165 13.93 8.19 -2.51
N ALA A 166 13.63 9.38 -3.04
CA ALA A 166 14.63 10.34 -3.46
C ALA A 166 15.53 10.80 -2.29
N ARG A 167 14.96 11.07 -1.11
CA ARG A 167 15.72 11.38 0.12
C ARG A 167 16.62 10.24 0.58
N ARG A 168 16.35 9.02 0.11
CA ARG A 168 17.16 7.84 0.38
C ARG A 168 18.26 7.61 -0.65
N GLY A 169 18.34 8.46 -1.68
CA GLY A 169 19.30 8.32 -2.77
C GLY A 169 18.99 7.14 -3.69
N VAL A 170 17.73 6.73 -3.76
CA VAL A 170 17.23 5.64 -4.60
C VAL A 170 16.71 6.24 -5.90
N LYS A 171 17.32 5.88 -7.03
CA LYS A 171 16.85 6.28 -8.36
C LYS A 171 15.86 5.25 -8.90
N VAL A 172 14.63 5.72 -9.18
CA VAL A 172 13.58 4.90 -9.79
C VAL A 172 13.70 4.98 -11.31
N LEU A 173 13.68 3.83 -11.98
CA LEU A 173 13.71 3.69 -13.43
C LEU A 173 12.29 3.75 -14.03
N SER A 174 11.36 3.02 -13.42
CA SER A 174 9.93 3.08 -13.74
C SER A 174 9.09 2.76 -12.51
N ARG A 175 7.81 3.12 -12.56
CA ARG A 175 6.83 2.86 -11.51
C ARG A 175 5.46 2.57 -12.10
N ASP A 176 4.80 1.56 -11.57
CA ASP A 176 3.49 1.11 -12.04
C ASP A 176 2.59 0.80 -10.82
N PRO A 177 1.32 1.24 -10.79
CA PRO A 177 0.39 0.85 -9.74
C PRO A 177 0.10 -0.65 -9.84
N ALA A 178 0.12 -1.33 -8.70
CA ALA A 178 -0.03 -2.78 -8.63
C ALA A 178 -0.74 -3.22 -7.35
N PHE A 179 -1.17 -4.48 -7.31
CA PHE A 179 -1.72 -5.12 -6.12
C PHE A 179 -1.14 -6.53 -5.94
N VAL A 180 -1.18 -7.02 -4.70
CA VAL A 180 -0.77 -8.39 -4.37
C VAL A 180 -1.79 -9.40 -4.88
N VAL A 181 -1.33 -10.42 -5.61
CA VAL A 181 -2.21 -11.44 -6.21
C VAL A 181 -2.77 -12.39 -5.17
N ASP A 182 -1.95 -12.74 -4.16
CA ASP A 182 -2.32 -13.68 -3.10
C ASP A 182 -3.35 -13.05 -2.13
N PRO A 183 -4.60 -13.52 -2.09
CA PRO A 183 -5.65 -12.97 -1.23
C PRO A 183 -5.42 -13.26 0.26
N ALA A 184 -4.53 -14.21 0.60
CA ALA A 184 -4.17 -14.48 1.98
C ALA A 184 -3.22 -13.42 2.55
N VAL A 185 -2.60 -12.59 1.71
CA VAL A 185 -1.68 -11.54 2.14
C VAL A 185 -2.43 -10.26 2.46
N GLN A 186 -2.22 -9.75 3.67
CA GLN A 186 -2.92 -8.62 4.22
C GLN A 186 -1.95 -7.54 4.70
N LEU A 187 -2.40 -6.29 4.60
CA LEU A 187 -1.73 -5.13 5.15
C LEU A 187 -2.07 -5.00 6.63
N VAL A 188 -1.07 -4.91 7.49
CA VAL A 188 -1.26 -4.69 8.94
C VAL A 188 -0.24 -3.70 9.50
N PHE A 189 -0.60 -2.95 10.53
CA PHE A 189 0.31 -2.02 11.23
C PHE A 189 0.91 -2.66 12.48
N LYS A 190 1.77 -3.67 12.25
CA LYS A 190 2.43 -4.47 13.29
C LYS A 190 3.95 -4.34 13.30
N HIS A 191 4.54 -3.43 12.54
CA HIS A 191 5.97 -3.17 12.67
C HIS A 191 6.25 -2.17 13.79
N GLN A 192 7.41 -2.25 14.44
CA GLN A 192 7.86 -1.29 15.46
C GLN A 192 7.60 0.17 15.06
N GLY A 193 7.00 0.96 15.95
CA GLY A 193 6.60 2.34 15.66
C GLY A 193 5.26 2.47 14.92
N GLY A 194 4.52 1.37 14.74
CA GLY A 194 3.23 1.36 14.06
C GLY A 194 3.35 1.49 12.55
N TYR A 195 4.46 1.01 11.97
CA TYR A 195 4.63 0.97 10.52
C TYR A 195 3.92 -0.26 9.92
N ALA A 196 3.58 -0.13 8.64
CA ALA A 196 2.88 -1.18 7.91
C ALA A 196 3.82 -2.37 7.63
N THR A 197 3.24 -3.56 7.64
CA THR A 197 3.85 -4.78 7.18
C THR A 197 2.85 -5.69 6.49
N LEU A 198 3.32 -6.77 5.87
CA LEU A 198 2.48 -7.78 5.24
C LEU A 198 2.45 -9.05 6.09
N GLU A 199 1.28 -9.62 6.26
CA GLU A 199 1.08 -10.92 6.90
C GLU A 199 0.26 -11.82 6.00
N ARG A 200 0.63 -13.11 5.95
CA ARG A 200 -0.21 -14.14 5.32
C ARG A 200 -1.12 -14.74 6.38
N VAL A 201 -2.42 -14.73 6.13
CA VAL A 201 -3.40 -15.43 6.94
C VAL A 201 -3.43 -16.88 6.49
N GLU A 202 -3.09 -17.81 7.37
CA GLU A 202 -3.21 -19.23 7.06
C GLU A 202 -4.67 -19.67 7.19
N ASP A 203 -5.22 -20.20 6.10
CA ASP A 203 -6.55 -20.80 6.00
C ASP A 203 -6.60 -22.12 6.78
N GLY A 204 -6.55 -22.09 8.12
CA GLY A 204 -6.58 -23.35 8.88
C GLY A 204 -6.29 -23.31 10.37
N GLY A 205 -6.06 -22.14 10.97
CA GLY A 205 -5.89 -22.03 12.42
C GLY A 205 -7.19 -22.29 13.17
N THR A 206 -7.51 -23.55 13.47
CA THR A 206 -8.67 -24.04 14.26
C THR A 206 -8.69 -23.56 15.73
N SER A 207 -8.00 -22.47 16.05
CA SER A 207 -7.97 -21.89 17.39
C SER A 207 -9.19 -20.99 17.54
N ALA A 208 -10.24 -21.53 18.14
CA ALA A 208 -11.58 -20.96 18.30
C ALA A 208 -11.67 -19.64 19.12
N HIS A 209 -10.60 -18.88 19.30
CA HIS A 209 -10.61 -17.72 20.21
C HIS A 209 -10.22 -16.35 19.66
N GLU A 210 -9.74 -16.21 18.43
CA GLU A 210 -9.62 -14.89 17.82
C GLU A 210 -9.69 -15.03 16.30
N LYS A 211 -10.77 -14.56 15.69
CA LYS A 211 -10.76 -14.30 14.25
C LYS A 211 -9.66 -13.29 14.02
N ASN A 212 -8.51 -13.72 13.49
CA ASN A 212 -7.40 -12.88 13.06
C ASN A 212 -7.79 -12.05 11.83
N GLU A 213 -8.91 -11.32 11.91
CA GLU A 213 -9.26 -10.33 10.91
C GLU A 213 -8.38 -9.11 11.15
N PRO A 214 -7.73 -8.58 10.10
CA PRO A 214 -6.88 -7.41 10.26
C PRO A 214 -7.74 -6.25 10.72
N ARG A 215 -7.20 -5.41 11.60
CA ARG A 215 -7.94 -4.27 12.15
C ARG A 215 -8.34 -3.29 11.04
N PHE A 216 -7.54 -3.20 10.00
CA PHE A 216 -7.78 -2.36 8.83
C PHE A 216 -7.82 -3.22 7.58
N ARG A 217 -8.99 -3.28 6.92
CA ARG A 217 -9.19 -4.11 5.74
C ARG A 217 -9.54 -3.25 4.52
N PRO A 218 -8.80 -3.37 3.41
CA PRO A 218 -9.18 -2.79 2.12
C PRO A 218 -10.55 -3.30 1.66
N TYR A 219 -11.32 -2.47 0.95
CA TYR A 219 -12.68 -2.81 0.52
C TYR A 219 -12.76 -4.03 -0.39
N ASP A 220 -11.76 -4.21 -1.25
CA ASP A 220 -11.63 -5.35 -2.16
C ASP A 220 -10.80 -6.50 -1.57
N GLY A 221 -10.31 -6.33 -0.32
CA GLY A 221 -9.49 -7.31 0.38
C GLY A 221 -8.07 -7.46 -0.16
N ARG A 222 -7.61 -6.62 -1.09
CA ARG A 222 -6.27 -6.72 -1.68
C ARG A 222 -5.36 -5.62 -1.17
N VAL A 223 -4.05 -5.90 -1.13
CA VAL A 223 -3.04 -4.90 -0.79
C VAL A 223 -2.56 -4.21 -2.05
N HIS A 224 -2.86 -2.92 -2.18
CA HIS A 224 -2.40 -2.11 -3.30
C HIS A 224 -1.12 -1.38 -2.93
N GLY A 225 -0.28 -1.17 -3.94
CA GLY A 225 1.01 -0.54 -3.79
C GLY A 225 1.60 -0.12 -5.12
N VAL A 226 2.89 0.16 -5.12
CA VAL A 226 3.62 0.63 -6.29
C VAL A 226 4.74 -0.35 -6.60
N LEU A 227 4.75 -0.83 -7.85
CA LEU A 227 5.84 -1.61 -8.40
C LEU A 227 6.93 -0.66 -8.91
N TYR A 228 8.12 -0.74 -8.36
CA TYR A 228 9.27 0.03 -8.81
C TYR A 228 10.29 -0.85 -9.52
N ARG A 229 10.85 -0.32 -10.61
CA ARG A 229 12.08 -0.84 -11.20
C ARG A 229 13.23 0.05 -10.74
N VAL A 230 14.23 -0.54 -10.11
CA VAL A 230 15.42 0.16 -9.59
C VAL A 230 16.68 -0.58 -9.99
N THR A 231 17.82 0.10 -9.91
CA THR A 231 19.12 -0.60 -10.05
C THR A 231 19.39 -1.47 -8.82
N ARG A 232 20.23 -2.50 -8.94
CA ARG A 232 20.68 -3.31 -7.80
C ARG A 232 21.32 -2.44 -6.70
N GLU A 233 22.18 -1.49 -7.08
CA GLU A 233 22.84 -0.58 -6.14
C GLU A 233 21.83 0.27 -5.34
N ASP A 234 20.79 0.77 -6.00
CA ASP A 234 19.73 1.55 -5.36
C ASP A 234 18.83 0.68 -4.46
N PHE A 235 18.57 -0.56 -4.85
CA PHE A 235 17.88 -1.52 -4.01
C PHE A 235 18.68 -1.84 -2.74
N GLU A 236 20.00 -2.00 -2.83
CA GLU A 236 20.86 -2.21 -1.65
C GLU A 236 20.86 -0.99 -0.72
N LYS A 237 20.88 0.24 -1.26
CA LYS A 237 20.71 1.46 -0.45
C LYS A 237 19.38 1.48 0.28
N LEU A 238 18.31 1.06 -0.41
CA LEU A 238 16.98 0.96 0.17
C LEU A 238 16.95 -0.08 1.30
N ALA A 239 17.44 -1.29 1.04
CA ALA A 239 17.49 -2.39 1.99
C ALA A 239 18.29 -2.04 3.26
N LYS A 240 19.42 -1.33 3.13
CA LYS A 240 20.20 -0.83 4.28
C LYS A 240 19.42 0.12 5.19
N ARG A 241 18.40 0.81 4.68
CA ARG A 241 17.55 1.74 5.44
C ARG A 241 16.27 1.10 5.99
N GLU A 242 15.88 -0.07 5.51
CA GLU A 242 14.73 -0.84 5.99
C GLU A 242 15.11 -1.73 7.19
N GLY A 243 15.77 -1.13 8.18
CA GLY A 243 16.14 -1.81 9.42
C GLY A 243 14.92 -2.46 10.07
N GLY A 244 15.05 -3.72 10.48
CA GLY A 244 13.94 -4.49 11.07
C GLY A 244 12.99 -5.13 10.06
N TYR A 245 13.23 -5.00 8.75
CA TYR A 245 12.56 -5.78 7.72
C TYR A 245 13.47 -6.86 7.12
N VAL A 246 12.86 -7.89 6.55
CA VAL A 246 13.46 -8.91 5.71
C VAL A 246 12.87 -8.80 4.30
N VAL A 247 13.65 -9.17 3.29
CA VAL A 247 13.18 -9.18 1.90
C VAL A 247 12.50 -10.52 1.61
N GLN A 248 11.32 -10.50 1.03
CA GLN A 248 10.59 -11.67 0.53
C GLN A 248 10.18 -11.45 -0.92
N GLU A 249 9.96 -12.52 -1.67
CA GLU A 249 9.42 -12.46 -3.03
C GLU A 249 7.91 -12.65 -2.99
N LEU A 250 7.18 -11.80 -3.71
CA LEU A 250 5.71 -11.81 -3.74
C LEU A 250 5.20 -11.61 -5.17
N GLN A 251 4.17 -12.37 -5.53
CA GLN A 251 3.47 -12.18 -6.80
C GLN A 251 2.55 -10.94 -6.73
N VAL A 252 2.74 -10.04 -7.68
CA VAL A 252 1.98 -8.81 -7.81
C VAL A 252 1.51 -8.64 -9.24
N GLN A 253 0.37 -7.99 -9.42
CA GLN A 253 -0.22 -7.70 -10.72
C GLN A 253 -0.39 -6.18 -10.86
N THR A 254 0.11 -5.61 -11.95
CA THR A 254 -0.14 -4.20 -12.29
C THR A 254 -1.58 -4.01 -12.72
N TYR A 255 -2.06 -2.77 -12.73
CA TYR A 255 -3.43 -2.48 -13.16
C TYR A 255 -3.65 -2.73 -14.66
N ASP A 256 -2.56 -2.84 -15.43
CA ASP A 256 -2.55 -3.26 -16.83
C ASP A 256 -2.42 -4.80 -16.98
N ASP A 257 -2.84 -5.54 -15.95
CA ASP A 257 -2.87 -7.01 -15.88
C ASP A 257 -1.52 -7.75 -15.98
N SER A 258 -0.39 -7.04 -15.99
CA SER A 258 0.93 -7.66 -16.05
C SER A 258 1.38 -8.20 -14.68
N GLN A 259 1.80 -9.46 -14.63
CA GLN A 259 2.24 -10.10 -13.39
C GLN A 259 3.77 -10.09 -13.24
N TYR A 260 4.23 -9.89 -12.01
CA TYR A 260 5.64 -9.85 -11.64
C TYR A 260 5.87 -10.58 -10.32
N ASN A 261 7.04 -11.21 -10.20
CA ASN A 261 7.60 -11.53 -8.89
C ASN A 261 8.43 -10.35 -8.41
N ALA A 262 8.01 -9.71 -7.32
CA ALA A 262 8.65 -8.51 -6.80
C ALA A 262 9.24 -8.75 -5.42
N LEU A 263 10.38 -8.11 -5.15
CA LEU A 263 10.97 -8.08 -3.83
C LEU A 263 10.22 -7.09 -2.93
N VAL A 264 9.77 -7.56 -1.77
CA VAL A 264 8.98 -6.81 -0.81
C VAL A 264 9.64 -6.86 0.57
N PHE A 265 9.62 -5.75 1.30
CA PHE A 265 10.09 -5.71 2.68
C PHE A 265 8.97 -6.16 3.61
N VAL A 266 9.20 -7.17 4.43
CA VAL A 266 8.26 -7.68 5.44
C VAL A 266 8.92 -7.63 6.80
N SER A 267 8.18 -7.38 7.88
CA SER A 267 8.79 -7.21 9.20
C SER A 267 9.53 -8.47 9.62
N ASN A 268 10.74 -8.28 10.13
CA ASN A 268 11.44 -9.32 10.86
C ASN A 268 10.62 -9.65 12.11
N PRO A 269 10.40 -10.94 12.45
CA PRO A 269 9.67 -11.34 13.66
C PRO A 269 10.17 -10.67 14.96
N LEU A 270 11.47 -10.34 15.04
CA LEU A 270 12.04 -9.66 16.21
C LEU A 270 11.62 -8.19 16.36
N PHE A 271 11.18 -7.54 15.27
CA PHE A 271 10.72 -6.15 15.22
C PHE A 271 9.20 -6.05 15.06
N LYS A 272 8.52 -7.20 15.04
CA LYS A 272 7.07 -7.30 14.92
C LYS A 272 6.42 -7.12 16.29
N LEU A 273 5.37 -6.31 16.33
CA LEU A 273 4.52 -6.09 17.48
C LEU A 273 3.56 -7.27 17.65
N PRO A 274 3.22 -7.64 18.90
CA PRO A 274 2.28 -8.72 19.16
C PRO A 274 0.87 -8.41 18.66
N GLN A 275 0.48 -7.13 18.67
CA GLN A 275 -0.83 -6.66 18.24
C GLN A 275 -0.69 -5.49 17.26
N GLU A 276 -1.70 -5.36 16.39
CA GLU A 276 -1.80 -4.23 15.47
C GLU A 276 -2.15 -2.93 16.20
N VAL A 277 -1.39 -1.88 15.90
CA VAL A 277 -1.54 -0.56 16.51
C VAL A 277 -2.08 0.46 15.49
N ILE A 278 -2.53 1.62 15.98
CA ILE A 278 -3.00 2.70 15.11
C ILE A 278 -1.78 3.41 14.52
N PRO A 279 -1.66 3.58 13.19
CA PRO A 279 -0.49 4.26 12.63
C PRO A 279 -0.40 5.73 13.05
N THR A 280 0.82 6.27 13.07
CA THR A 280 1.01 7.70 13.32
C THR A 280 0.53 8.55 12.14
N GLU A 281 0.05 9.75 12.43
CA GLU A 281 -0.40 10.70 11.42
C GLU A 281 0.70 11.02 10.39
N LYS A 282 1.92 11.32 10.85
CA LYS A 282 3.08 11.60 10.00
C LYS A 282 3.39 10.45 9.05
N TYR A 283 3.29 9.21 9.52
CA TYR A 283 3.53 8.03 8.70
C TYR A 283 2.43 7.87 7.65
N LEU A 284 1.18 7.85 8.07
CA LEU A 284 0.06 7.58 7.18
C LEU A 284 -0.14 8.71 6.15
N ALA A 285 0.19 9.95 6.49
CA ALA A 285 0.23 11.06 5.54
C ALA A 285 1.15 10.75 4.34
N ARG A 286 2.34 10.17 4.58
CA ARG A 286 3.27 9.78 3.50
C ARG A 286 2.71 8.63 2.66
N VAL A 287 2.05 7.66 3.31
CA VAL A 287 1.39 6.53 2.62
C VAL A 287 0.29 7.05 1.70
N ARG A 288 -0.57 7.95 2.20
CA ARG A 288 -1.66 8.59 1.44
C ARG A 288 -1.14 9.42 0.27
N GLU A 289 -0.12 10.25 0.51
CA GLU A 289 0.54 11.03 -0.54
C GLU A 289 1.13 10.12 -1.62
N GLY A 290 1.85 9.06 -1.22
CA GLY A 290 2.37 8.06 -2.15
C GLY A 290 1.28 7.36 -2.95
N ALA A 291 0.17 6.97 -2.32
CA ALA A 291 -0.94 6.33 -3.00
C ALA A 291 -1.57 7.25 -4.07
N ARG A 292 -1.79 8.52 -3.72
CA ARG A 292 -2.33 9.54 -4.63
C ARG A 292 -1.37 9.82 -5.80
N ASP A 293 -0.09 10.04 -5.51
CA ASP A 293 0.91 10.46 -6.50
C ASP A 293 1.28 9.34 -7.51
N ASN A 294 0.90 8.10 -7.21
CA ASN A 294 1.03 6.95 -8.11
C ASN A 294 -0.32 6.44 -8.63
N TYR A 295 -1.40 7.21 -8.44
CA TYR A 295 -2.74 6.89 -8.97
C TYR A 295 -3.23 5.49 -8.62
N LEU A 296 -3.06 5.08 -7.36
CA LEU A 296 -3.66 3.81 -6.89
C LEU A 296 -5.18 3.85 -7.02
N ASP A 297 -5.81 2.68 -6.94
CA ASP A 297 -7.26 2.54 -7.02
C ASP A 297 -7.99 3.53 -6.08
N PRO A 298 -8.99 4.29 -6.57
CA PRO A 298 -9.70 5.28 -5.75
C PRO A 298 -10.37 4.70 -4.50
N ALA A 299 -10.89 3.47 -4.55
CA ALA A 299 -11.48 2.83 -3.38
C ALA A 299 -10.39 2.49 -2.36
N TYR A 300 -9.21 2.06 -2.81
CA TYR A 300 -8.05 1.86 -1.93
C TYR A 300 -7.56 3.18 -1.30
N GLN A 301 -7.53 4.28 -2.06
CA GLN A 301 -7.22 5.61 -1.52
C GLN A 301 -8.24 6.06 -0.46
N ALA A 302 -9.53 5.78 -0.68
CA ALA A 302 -10.59 6.05 0.29
C ALA A 302 -10.43 5.20 1.56
N PHE A 303 -10.05 3.93 1.42
CA PHE A 303 -9.69 3.06 2.54
C PHE A 303 -8.54 3.66 3.37
N LEU A 304 -7.42 4.03 2.74
CA LEU A 304 -6.29 4.64 3.45
C LEU A 304 -6.67 5.95 4.16
N SER A 305 -7.59 6.72 3.58
CA SER A 305 -8.09 7.96 4.16
C SER A 305 -9.00 7.72 5.37
N GLY A 306 -9.70 6.58 5.43
CA GLY A 306 -10.55 6.19 6.55
C GLY A 306 -9.82 5.60 7.75
N ILE A 307 -8.52 5.29 7.64
CA ILE A 307 -7.73 4.78 8.77
C ILE A 307 -7.50 5.90 9.80
N ASN A 308 -7.92 5.65 11.04
CA ASN A 308 -7.64 6.54 12.17
C ASN A 308 -6.14 6.66 12.44
N THR A 309 -5.70 7.81 12.97
CA THR A 309 -4.28 8.06 13.27
C THR A 309 -4.09 8.60 14.68
N VAL A 310 -2.90 8.40 15.23
CA VAL A 310 -2.45 9.04 16.48
C VAL A 310 -1.36 10.08 16.21
N PRO A 311 -1.24 11.12 17.05
CA PRO A 311 -0.08 12.01 17.03
C PRO A 311 1.22 11.24 17.29
N GLY A 312 2.31 11.65 16.65
CA GLY A 312 3.61 10.98 16.80
C GLY A 312 4.34 11.26 18.12
N ALA A 313 3.91 12.28 18.88
CA ALA A 313 4.52 12.63 20.16
C ALA A 313 3.96 11.76 21.28
N GLY A 314 4.85 11.12 22.06
CA GLY A 314 4.45 10.35 23.23
C GLY A 314 3.78 9.01 22.91
N LEU A 315 4.25 8.31 21.86
CA LEU A 315 3.76 6.96 21.57
C LEU A 315 3.94 6.04 22.78
N GLY A 316 2.88 5.28 23.10
CA GLY A 316 2.86 4.35 24.21
C GLY A 316 3.85 3.18 24.03
N SER A 317 4.06 2.42 25.11
CA SER A 317 5.00 1.30 25.11
C SER A 317 4.61 0.19 24.13
N GLU A 318 3.33 0.09 23.77
CA GLU A 318 2.76 -0.83 22.79
C GLU A 318 3.34 -0.65 21.39
N TYR A 319 3.84 0.54 21.02
CA TYR A 319 4.48 0.79 19.73
C TYR A 319 5.91 0.25 19.67
N TYR A 320 6.49 -0.10 20.81
CA TYR A 320 7.88 -0.53 20.94
C TYR A 320 8.00 -1.89 21.63
N ASN A 321 6.88 -2.57 21.85
CA ASN A 321 6.86 -3.84 22.56
C ASN A 321 7.23 -5.00 21.62
N THR A 322 8.51 -5.08 21.26
CA THR A 322 9.05 -6.08 20.32
C THR A 322 9.97 -7.07 21.04
N PRO A 323 10.11 -8.32 20.54
CA PRO A 323 11.08 -9.28 21.08
C PRO A 323 12.52 -8.72 21.13
N SER A 324 12.92 -7.93 20.14
CA SER A 324 14.26 -7.30 20.09
C SER A 324 14.54 -6.39 21.29
N LYS A 325 13.52 -5.66 21.78
CA LYS A 325 13.65 -4.80 22.96
C LYS A 325 13.94 -5.62 24.22
N TYR A 326 13.22 -6.73 24.39
CA TYR A 326 13.43 -7.62 25.54
C TYR A 326 14.80 -8.30 25.50
N MET A 327 15.26 -8.73 24.32
CA MET A 327 16.61 -9.26 24.16
C MET A 327 17.68 -8.23 24.58
N GLY A 328 17.49 -6.96 24.21
CA GLY A 328 18.36 -5.87 24.64
C GLY A 328 18.40 -5.71 26.17
N TYR A 329 17.25 -5.74 26.84
CA TYR A 329 17.19 -5.68 28.31
C TYR A 329 17.81 -6.90 28.98
N SER A 330 17.55 -8.10 28.46
CA SER A 330 18.17 -9.32 28.97
C SER A 330 19.69 -9.25 28.89
N PHE A 331 20.24 -8.75 27.78
CA PHE A 331 21.68 -8.56 27.63
C PHE A 331 22.24 -7.57 28.65
N LEU A 332 21.56 -6.43 28.87
CA LEU A 332 21.99 -5.44 29.87
C LEU A 332 21.96 -5.99 31.30
N VAL A 333 20.93 -6.76 31.65
CA VAL A 333 20.84 -7.41 32.96
C VAL A 333 21.97 -8.43 33.14
N ILE A 334 22.24 -9.27 32.13
CA ILE A 334 23.34 -10.24 32.18
C ILE A 334 24.69 -9.51 32.33
N ALA A 335 24.94 -8.46 31.55
CA ALA A 335 26.17 -7.67 31.65
C ALA A 335 26.33 -7.06 33.06
N ALA A 336 25.28 -6.48 33.62
CA ALA A 336 25.30 -5.92 34.97
C ALA A 336 25.60 -6.99 36.04
N LEU A 337 25.01 -8.18 35.92
CA LEU A 337 25.28 -9.30 36.84
C LEU A 337 26.73 -9.78 36.73
N ILE A 338 27.30 -9.88 35.53
CA ILE A 338 28.70 -10.24 35.32
C ILE A 338 29.63 -9.18 35.94
N THR A 339 29.35 -7.90 35.72
CA THR A 339 30.13 -6.81 36.33
C THR A 339 30.06 -6.86 37.85
N LEU A 340 28.87 -7.07 38.43
CA LEU A 340 28.70 -7.18 39.87
C LEU A 340 29.46 -8.38 40.45
N ALA A 341 29.40 -9.54 39.79
CA ALA A 341 30.15 -10.73 40.20
C ALA A 341 31.67 -10.50 40.21
N PHE A 342 32.19 -9.75 39.23
CA PHE A 342 33.61 -9.40 39.17
C PHE A 342 34.05 -8.51 40.34
N PHE A 343 33.19 -7.57 40.78
CA PHE A 343 33.49 -6.71 41.94
C PHE A 343 33.46 -7.43 43.28
N PHE A 344 32.76 -8.56 43.42
CA PHE A 344 32.73 -9.33 44.66
C PHE A 344 33.82 -10.42 44.74
N GLN A 345 34.56 -10.66 43.66
CA GLN A 345 35.68 -11.61 43.65
C GLN A 345 37.04 -10.98 44.01
N HIS A 346 37.11 -9.65 44.02
CA HIS A 346 38.28 -8.86 44.42
C HIS A 346 38.03 -8.18 45.75
#